data_AF-A0A842RDP8-F1
#
_entry.id   AF-A0A842RDP8-F1
#
_cell.length_a   1.000
_cell.length_b   1.000
_cell.length_c   1.000
_cell.angle_alpha   90.00
_cell.angle_beta   90.00
_cell.angle_gamma   90.00
#
_symmetry.space_group_name_H-M   'P 1'
#
loop_
_entity.id
_entity.type
_entity.pdbx_description
1 polymer ?
#
loop_
_entity_poly.entity_id
_entity_poly.type
_entity_poly.pdbx_seq_one_letter_code
_entity_poly.pdbx_strand_id
1 'polypeptide(L)'
;MPSLNPEKLQVKFQEPINEEQIIPRKYTITHSDFTGELFLTIGEDFDYNQISGLYTRWMRDEVLAEWQKKDDQFELHVYVHISGGFVFGWASLRNRIIRSHLPLVLEIIRYGDRKLFDIYSHLDETIIIVHFQSKRKKFDKIENFGEIKKYSID
;
A
#
# COMPACT_ATOMS: atom_id res chain seq x y z
N MET A 1 -0.77 -4.88 -17.23
CA MET A 1 -0.80 -4.93 -15.76
C MET A 1 -2.12 -4.30 -15.33
N PRO A 2 -2.71 -4.67 -14.19
CA PRO A 2 -3.90 -3.96 -13.70
C PRO A 2 -3.53 -2.49 -13.49
N SER A 3 -4.37 -1.59 -13.97
CA SER A 3 -4.30 -0.15 -13.73
C SER A 3 -5.49 0.24 -12.86
N LEU A 4 -5.33 1.30 -12.06
CA LEU A 4 -6.39 1.83 -11.24
C LEU A 4 -7.60 2.24 -12.10
N ASN A 5 -8.78 1.78 -11.72
CA ASN A 5 -10.04 2.40 -12.12
C ASN A 5 -10.50 3.28 -10.94
N PRO A 6 -10.45 4.62 -11.07
CA PRO A 6 -10.85 5.54 -10.01
C PRO A 6 -12.27 5.33 -9.49
N GLU A 7 -13.20 4.89 -10.34
CA GLU A 7 -14.61 4.67 -9.95
C GLU A 7 -14.78 3.52 -8.95
N LYS A 8 -13.79 2.62 -8.87
CA LYS A 8 -13.79 1.48 -7.94
C LYS A 8 -13.03 1.75 -6.65
N LEU A 9 -12.39 2.91 -6.53
CA LEU A 9 -11.62 3.29 -5.35
C LEU A 9 -12.47 4.05 -4.35
N GLN A 10 -12.59 3.50 -3.16
CA GLN A 10 -13.19 4.15 -2.00
C GLN A 10 -12.08 4.61 -1.07
N VAL A 11 -11.99 5.93 -0.85
CA VAL A 11 -11.02 6.54 0.06
C VAL A 11 -11.74 6.97 1.34
N LYS A 12 -11.17 6.58 2.49
CA LYS A 12 -11.66 6.93 3.82
C LYS A 12 -10.53 7.56 4.62
N PHE A 13 -10.80 8.70 5.24
CA PHE A 13 -9.91 9.29 6.24
C PHE A 13 -10.36 8.88 7.64
N GLN A 14 -9.43 8.39 8.45
CA GLN A 14 -9.67 8.03 9.84
C GLN A 14 -9.18 9.15 10.75
N GLU A 15 -10.13 9.82 11.40
CA GLU A 15 -9.85 10.85 12.42
C GLU A 15 -8.88 10.31 13.49
N PRO A 16 -7.97 11.15 14.01
CA PRO A 16 -7.93 12.62 13.88
C PRO A 16 -7.04 13.16 12.75
N ILE A 17 -6.74 12.38 11.69
CA ILE A 17 -5.77 12.80 10.68
C ILE A 17 -6.15 14.10 9.97
N ASN A 18 -5.17 15.00 9.84
CA ASN A 18 -5.26 16.21 9.02
C ASN A 18 -4.86 15.89 7.56
N GLU A 19 -5.60 16.42 6.58
CA GLU A 19 -5.31 16.25 5.15
C GLU A 19 -3.87 16.65 4.79
N GLU A 20 -3.30 17.65 5.46
CA GLU A 20 -1.95 18.20 5.21
C GLU A 20 -0.83 17.53 6.02
N GLN A 21 -1.15 16.58 6.91
CA GLN A 21 -0.16 15.96 7.78
C GLN A 21 0.58 14.83 7.05
N ILE A 22 1.91 14.95 6.89
CA ILE A 22 2.74 13.90 6.26
C ILE A 22 3.11 12.79 7.26
N ILE A 23 3.40 13.13 8.53
CA ILE A 23 3.75 12.17 9.58
C ILE A 23 3.04 12.55 10.88
N PRO A 24 2.41 11.59 11.61
CA PRO A 24 2.14 10.24 11.17
C PRO A 24 1.07 10.22 10.07
N ARG A 25 1.28 9.39 9.04
CA ARG A 25 0.29 9.09 8.01
C ARG A 25 0.54 7.69 7.47
N LYS A 26 -0.47 6.84 7.64
CA LYS A 26 -0.47 5.44 7.28
C LYS A 26 -1.63 5.14 6.35
N TYR A 27 -1.40 4.14 5.51
CA TYR A 27 -2.30 3.66 4.48
C TYR A 27 -2.62 2.21 4.77
N THR A 28 -3.89 1.87 4.78
CA THR A 28 -4.39 0.49 4.81
C THR A 28 -5.15 0.25 3.52
N ILE A 29 -4.63 -0.62 2.66
CA ILE A 29 -5.24 -0.96 1.37
C ILE A 29 -5.81 -2.38 1.46
N THR A 30 -7.08 -2.52 1.13
CA THR A 30 -7.76 -3.81 0.95
C THR A 30 -8.54 -3.82 -0.35
N HIS A 31 -8.96 -5.01 -0.78
CA HIS A 31 -9.77 -5.18 -1.98
C HIS A 31 -10.83 -6.24 -1.77
N SER A 32 -11.90 -6.17 -2.57
CA SER A 32 -12.96 -7.15 -2.61
C SER A 32 -12.85 -7.97 -3.88
N ASP A 33 -12.52 -9.26 -3.78
CA ASP A 33 -12.50 -10.19 -4.92
C ASP A 33 -13.88 -10.33 -5.60
N PHE A 34 -14.97 -10.11 -4.84
CA PHE A 34 -16.33 -10.28 -5.34
C PHE A 34 -16.81 -9.08 -6.16
N THR A 35 -16.56 -7.86 -5.69
CA THR A 35 -17.02 -6.62 -6.35
C THR A 35 -15.93 -5.98 -7.22
N GLY A 36 -14.67 -6.33 -6.97
CA GLY A 36 -13.49 -5.66 -7.53
C GLY A 36 -13.27 -4.25 -6.96
N GLU A 37 -13.94 -3.88 -5.87
CA GLU A 37 -13.74 -2.60 -5.19
C GLU A 37 -12.40 -2.57 -4.46
N LEU A 38 -11.82 -1.38 -4.44
CA LEU A 38 -10.55 -1.07 -3.79
C LEU A 38 -10.83 -0.10 -2.64
N PHE A 39 -10.28 -0.38 -1.47
CA PHE A 39 -10.49 0.44 -0.28
C PHE A 39 -9.14 0.97 0.20
N LEU A 40 -9.05 2.28 0.36
CA LEU A 40 -7.90 2.97 0.93
C LEU A 40 -8.35 3.68 2.21
N THR A 41 -7.81 3.27 3.35
CA THR A 41 -7.95 4.03 4.59
C THR A 41 -6.66 4.79 4.89
N ILE A 42 -6.77 6.10 5.14
CA ILE A 42 -5.68 7.00 5.48
C ILE A 42 -5.87 7.48 6.93
N GLY A 43 -4.88 7.27 7.80
CA GLY A 43 -4.98 7.59 9.22
C GLY A 43 -3.62 7.72 9.92
N GLU A 44 -3.60 8.11 11.19
CA GLU A 44 -2.35 8.18 11.97
C GLU A 44 -1.81 6.78 12.34
N ASP A 45 -2.69 5.77 12.32
CA ASP A 45 -2.35 4.36 12.50
C ASP A 45 -3.04 3.49 11.44
N PHE A 46 -2.66 2.22 11.33
CA PHE A 46 -3.31 1.26 10.44
C PHE A 46 -4.75 0.98 10.88
N ASP A 47 -5.66 0.79 9.92
CA ASP A 47 -7.05 0.43 10.21
C ASP A 47 -7.13 -1.06 10.56
N TYR A 48 -6.80 -1.37 11.82
CA TYR A 48 -6.88 -2.73 12.35
C TYR A 48 -8.29 -3.32 12.25
N ASN A 49 -9.35 -2.49 12.23
CA ASN A 49 -10.72 -2.98 12.05
C ASN A 49 -10.91 -3.49 10.63
N GLN A 50 -10.45 -2.75 9.62
CA GLN A 50 -10.51 -3.14 8.20
C GLN A 50 -9.73 -4.43 7.90
N ILE A 51 -8.63 -4.69 8.61
CA ILE A 51 -7.83 -5.92 8.45
C ILE A 51 -8.15 -7.03 9.46
N SER A 52 -9.08 -6.80 10.39
CA SER A 52 -9.47 -7.78 11.43
C SER A 52 -10.38 -8.89 10.93
N GLY A 53 -11.02 -8.70 9.76
CA GLY A 53 -11.94 -9.66 9.18
C GLY A 53 -11.27 -11.02 8.97
N LEU A 54 -11.99 -12.10 9.31
CA LEU A 54 -11.50 -13.47 9.14
C LEU A 54 -10.88 -13.65 7.74
N TYR A 55 -11.62 -13.35 6.68
CA TYR A 55 -11.16 -13.51 5.30
C TYR A 55 -9.85 -12.74 5.01
N THR A 56 -9.75 -11.45 5.37
CA THR A 56 -8.53 -10.65 5.20
C THR A 56 -7.36 -11.24 5.98
N ARG A 57 -7.59 -11.66 7.23
CA ARG A 57 -6.59 -12.34 8.07
C ARG A 57 -6.17 -13.71 7.50
N TRP A 58 -7.07 -14.39 6.79
CA TRP A 58 -6.85 -15.68 6.13
C TRP A 58 -6.09 -15.54 4.80
N MET A 59 -6.39 -14.53 3.98
CA MET A 59 -5.76 -14.31 2.67
C MET A 59 -4.52 -13.42 2.72
N ARG A 60 -4.42 -12.56 3.75
CA ARG A 60 -3.35 -11.58 3.95
C ARG A 60 -3.11 -10.70 2.72
N ASP A 61 -4.20 -10.24 2.14
CA ASP A 61 -4.16 -9.40 0.93
C ASP A 61 -4.19 -7.91 1.25
N GLU A 62 -4.14 -7.55 2.53
CA GLU A 62 -3.88 -6.19 2.95
C GLU A 62 -2.48 -5.74 2.54
N VAL A 63 -2.39 -4.50 2.04
CA VAL A 63 -1.12 -3.80 1.91
C VAL A 63 -1.13 -2.62 2.84
N LEU A 64 -0.08 -2.52 3.64
CA LEU A 64 0.10 -1.44 4.60
C LEU A 64 1.19 -0.51 4.07
N ALA A 65 1.04 0.80 4.23
CA ALA A 65 2.13 1.72 3.94
C ALA A 65 2.18 2.87 4.94
N GLU A 66 3.35 3.47 5.13
CA GLU A 66 3.52 4.63 6.00
C GLU A 66 4.61 5.55 5.46
N TRP A 67 4.48 6.83 5.75
CA TRP A 67 5.56 7.78 5.58
C TRP A 67 6.55 7.68 6.72
N GLN A 68 7.83 7.59 6.39
CA GLN A 68 8.94 7.72 7.33
C GLN A 68 9.79 8.94 6.97
N LYS A 69 10.45 9.53 7.97
CA LYS A 69 11.43 10.61 7.76
C LYS A 69 12.79 10.13 8.23
N LYS A 70 13.78 10.13 7.33
CA LYS A 70 15.14 9.70 7.57
C LYS A 70 16.11 10.76 7.02
N ASP A 71 17.00 11.25 7.87
CA ASP A 71 18.01 12.26 7.49
C ASP A 71 17.43 13.46 6.70
N ASP A 72 16.29 13.96 7.18
CA ASP A 72 15.48 15.03 6.57
C ASP A 72 14.82 14.74 5.22
N GLN A 73 14.91 13.50 4.73
CA GLN A 73 14.18 13.04 3.55
C GLN A 73 12.99 12.18 3.96
N PHE A 74 11.89 12.29 3.23
CA PHE A 74 10.78 11.36 3.35
C PHE A 74 11.11 10.06 2.61
N GLU A 75 10.52 8.96 3.05
CA GLU A 75 10.52 7.66 2.36
C GLU A 75 9.12 7.06 2.52
N LEU A 76 8.55 6.51 1.45
CA LEU A 76 7.29 5.76 1.55
C LEU A 76 7.60 4.28 1.74
N HIS A 77 7.22 3.73 2.89
CA HIS A 77 7.45 2.34 3.24
C HIS A 77 6.19 1.53 3.00
N VAL A 78 6.27 0.49 2.19
CA VAL A 78 5.14 -0.39 1.84
C VAL A 78 5.41 -1.80 2.33
N TYR A 79 4.49 -2.38 3.08
CA TYR A 79 4.62 -3.70 3.68
C TYR A 79 3.64 -4.69 3.05
N VAL A 80 4.18 -5.78 2.52
CA VAL A 80 3.38 -6.84 1.86
C VAL A 80 3.71 -8.21 2.42
N HIS A 81 2.69 -9.00 2.74
CA HIS A 81 2.86 -10.34 3.28
C HIS A 81 2.91 -11.40 2.16
N ILE A 82 4.08 -12.03 1.98
CA ILE A 82 4.25 -13.15 1.03
C ILE A 82 3.80 -14.49 1.63
N SER A 83 3.77 -14.63 2.95
CA SER A 83 3.57 -15.92 3.64
C SER A 83 2.19 -16.16 4.27
N GLY A 84 1.12 -15.51 3.81
CA GLY A 84 -0.15 -15.49 4.55
C GLY A 84 -1.36 -16.13 3.86
N GLY A 85 -1.51 -17.46 3.90
CA GLY A 85 -2.77 -18.11 3.53
C GLY A 85 -2.58 -19.59 3.25
N PHE A 86 -3.57 -20.43 3.55
CA PHE A 86 -3.52 -21.89 3.37
C PHE A 86 -3.59 -22.33 1.90
N VAL A 87 -3.16 -21.48 0.96
CA VAL A 87 -2.91 -21.87 -0.42
C VAL A 87 -1.59 -22.63 -0.44
N PHE A 88 -1.70 -23.94 -0.19
CA PHE A 88 -0.61 -24.91 -0.25
C PHE A 88 0.14 -24.79 -1.58
N GLY A 89 1.39 -24.32 -1.52
CA GLY A 89 2.20 -24.00 -2.70
C GLY A 89 1.68 -22.74 -3.37
N TRP A 90 2.44 -21.70 -3.67
CA TRP A 90 3.83 -21.59 -4.03
C TRP A 90 4.21 -20.17 -3.61
N ALA A 91 5.02 -19.98 -2.58
CA ALA A 91 5.45 -18.62 -2.20
C ALA A 91 6.11 -17.85 -3.39
N SER A 92 6.60 -18.56 -4.41
CA SER A 92 6.99 -17.98 -5.70
C SER A 92 5.81 -17.42 -6.52
N LEU A 93 4.70 -18.15 -6.63
CA LEU A 93 3.50 -17.67 -7.31
C LEU A 93 2.92 -16.45 -6.60
N ARG A 94 2.79 -16.52 -5.26
CA ARG A 94 2.31 -15.37 -4.47
C ARG A 94 3.24 -14.18 -4.59
N ASN A 95 4.55 -14.38 -4.49
CA ASN A 95 5.53 -13.32 -4.74
C ASN A 95 5.36 -12.70 -6.14
N ARG A 96 5.09 -13.51 -7.17
CA ARG A 96 4.84 -13.02 -8.53
C ARG A 96 3.55 -12.20 -8.62
N ILE A 97 2.46 -12.69 -8.03
CA ILE A 97 1.16 -12.01 -8.02
C ILE A 97 1.25 -10.68 -7.26
N ILE A 98 1.82 -10.67 -6.06
CA ILE A 98 1.97 -9.45 -5.27
C ILE A 98 2.79 -8.42 -6.05
N ARG A 99 3.90 -8.85 -6.64
CA ARG A 99 4.73 -7.95 -7.48
C ARG A 99 3.99 -7.38 -8.68
N SER A 100 3.09 -8.14 -9.30
CA SER A 100 2.28 -7.63 -10.40
C SER A 100 1.18 -6.66 -9.97
N HIS A 101 0.79 -6.66 -8.68
CA HIS A 101 -0.21 -5.76 -8.12
C HIS A 101 0.39 -4.53 -7.44
N LEU A 102 1.68 -4.52 -7.12
CA LEU A 102 2.34 -3.37 -6.50
C LEU A 102 2.17 -2.05 -7.29
N PRO A 103 2.25 -2.02 -8.64
CA PRO A 103 1.94 -0.79 -9.38
C PRO A 103 0.56 -0.23 -9.06
N LEU A 104 -0.48 -1.08 -9.08
CA LEU A 104 -1.84 -0.68 -8.71
C LEU A 104 -1.91 -0.14 -7.27
N VAL A 105 -1.23 -0.77 -6.32
CA VAL A 105 -1.21 -0.29 -4.92
C VAL A 105 -0.59 1.11 -4.81
N LEU A 106 0.49 1.35 -5.56
CA LEU A 106 1.19 2.63 -5.55
C LEU A 106 0.38 3.72 -6.26
N GLU A 107 -0.34 3.36 -7.33
CA GLU A 107 -1.35 4.22 -7.96
C GLU A 107 -2.47 4.57 -6.98
N ILE A 108 -2.98 3.60 -6.20
CA ILE A 108 -4.01 3.83 -5.17
C ILE A 108 -3.54 4.86 -4.14
N ILE A 109 -2.31 4.74 -3.63
CA ILE A 109 -1.77 5.69 -2.65
C ILE A 109 -1.64 7.08 -3.28
N ARG A 110 -1.00 7.18 -4.44
CA ARG A 110 -0.72 8.47 -5.09
C ARG A 110 -1.99 9.19 -5.55
N TYR A 111 -2.97 8.47 -6.09
CA TYR A 111 -4.25 9.01 -6.56
C TYR A 111 -5.24 9.25 -5.42
N GLY A 112 -5.33 8.28 -4.50
CA GLY A 112 -6.27 8.32 -3.38
C GLY A 112 -5.94 9.42 -2.36
N ASP A 113 -4.65 9.74 -2.22
CA ASP A 113 -4.16 10.82 -1.36
C ASP A 113 -3.65 12.04 -2.15
N ARG A 114 -4.13 12.24 -3.38
CA ARG A 114 -3.64 13.27 -4.31
C ARG A 114 -3.57 14.67 -3.71
N LYS A 115 -4.49 15.03 -2.80
CA LYS A 115 -4.47 16.33 -2.12
C LYS A 115 -3.17 16.57 -1.34
N LEU A 116 -2.63 15.54 -0.68
CA LEU A 116 -1.35 15.66 0.04
C LEU A 116 -0.22 16.01 -0.94
N PHE A 117 -0.21 15.37 -2.11
CA PHE A 117 0.79 15.61 -3.14
C PHE A 117 0.59 16.96 -3.85
N ASP A 118 -0.65 17.44 -3.97
CA ASP A 118 -0.92 18.79 -4.49
C ASP A 118 -0.34 19.87 -3.58
N ILE A 119 -0.37 19.65 -2.25
CA ILE A 119 0.22 20.53 -1.24
C ILE A 119 1.74 20.38 -1.20
N TYR A 120 2.24 19.14 -1.25
CA TYR A 120 3.64 18.80 -1.12
C TYR A 120 4.15 18.08 -2.37
N SER A 121 4.27 18.81 -3.48
CA SER A 121 4.70 18.25 -4.76
C SER A 121 6.07 17.57 -4.73
N HIS A 122 6.96 17.95 -3.80
CA HIS A 122 8.23 17.28 -3.59
C HIS A 122 8.09 15.80 -3.19
N LEU A 123 6.92 15.39 -2.68
CA LEU A 123 6.66 13.99 -2.35
C LEU A 123 6.63 13.08 -3.59
N ASP A 124 6.43 13.63 -4.79
CA ASP A 124 6.49 12.85 -6.03
C ASP A 124 7.90 12.31 -6.36
N GLU A 125 8.94 12.99 -5.87
CA GLU A 125 10.34 12.59 -6.05
C GLU A 125 10.81 11.60 -4.96
N THR A 126 9.95 11.27 -4.01
CA THR A 126 10.31 10.39 -2.89
C THR A 126 10.45 8.95 -3.34
N ILE A 127 11.45 8.26 -2.79
CA ILE A 127 11.65 6.83 -3.04
C ILE A 127 10.63 5.97 -2.29
N ILE A 128 10.28 4.86 -2.92
CA ILE A 128 9.42 3.84 -2.36
C ILE A 128 10.28 2.65 -1.93
N ILE A 129 10.13 2.24 -0.68
CA ILE A 129 10.78 1.08 -0.09
C ILE A 129 9.74 0.01 0.19
N VAL A 130 9.81 -1.11 -0.53
CA VAL A 130 8.87 -2.23 -0.36
C VAL A 130 9.51 -3.32 0.50
N HIS A 131 8.83 -3.66 1.59
CA HIS A 131 9.15 -4.71 2.54
C HIS A 131 8.31 -5.96 2.21
N PHE A 132 8.93 -6.91 1.50
CA PHE A 132 8.35 -8.23 1.28
C PHE A 132 8.59 -9.10 2.51
N GLN A 133 7.55 -9.32 3.29
CA GLN A 133 7.64 -10.07 4.55
C GLN A 133 7.33 -11.54 4.33
N SER A 134 8.30 -12.41 4.62
CA SER A 134 8.13 -13.86 4.44
C SER A 134 8.83 -14.70 5.49
N LYS A 135 8.20 -15.81 5.91
CA LYS A 135 8.90 -16.87 6.67
C LYS A 135 10.03 -17.55 5.87
N ARG A 136 10.02 -17.44 4.54
CA ARG A 136 11.05 -18.01 3.67
C ARG A 136 12.05 -16.92 3.29
N LYS A 137 13.29 -17.01 3.80
CA LYS A 137 14.38 -16.03 3.56
C LYS A 137 14.52 -15.57 2.11
N LYS A 138 14.30 -16.45 1.13
CA LYS A 138 14.39 -16.09 -0.31
C LYS A 138 13.37 -15.05 -0.78
N PHE A 139 12.28 -14.85 -0.05
CA PHE A 139 11.22 -13.87 -0.33
C PHE A 139 11.14 -12.78 0.74
N ASP A 140 11.96 -12.87 1.79
CA ASP A 140 12.05 -11.87 2.84
C ASP A 140 13.06 -10.81 2.41
N LYS A 141 12.57 -9.72 1.81
CA LYS A 141 13.40 -8.75 1.07
C LYS A 141 12.90 -7.33 1.25
N ILE A 142 13.84 -6.40 1.20
CA ILE A 142 13.57 -4.96 1.10
C ILE A 142 14.08 -4.51 -0.26
N GLU A 143 13.24 -3.83 -1.03
CA GLU A 143 13.56 -3.42 -2.40
C GLU A 143 13.13 -1.97 -2.67
N ASN A 144 13.94 -1.24 -3.43
CA ASN A 144 13.60 0.10 -3.92
C ASN A 144 12.73 -0.02 -5.17
N PHE A 145 11.56 0.62 -5.15
CA PHE A 145 10.56 0.60 -6.23
C PHE A 145 10.57 1.89 -7.07
N GLY A 146 11.59 2.73 -6.92
CA GLY A 146 11.72 4.01 -7.60
C GLY A 146 10.91 5.11 -6.93
N GLU A 147 10.70 6.19 -7.67
CA GLU A 147 10.02 7.39 -7.21
C GLU A 147 8.50 7.29 -7.36
N ILE A 148 7.77 7.94 -6.47
CA ILE A 148 6.29 7.92 -6.44
C ILE A 148 5.68 8.42 -7.74
N LYS A 149 6.27 9.44 -8.39
CA LYS A 149 5.77 10.00 -9.66
C LYS A 149 5.59 8.99 -10.79
N LYS A 150 6.30 7.86 -10.74
CA LYS A 150 6.16 6.76 -11.73
C LYS A 150 4.78 6.11 -11.70
N TYR A 151 4.03 6.31 -10.62
CA TYR A 151 2.71 5.73 -10.35
C TYR A 151 1.62 6.79 -10.34
N SER A 152 1.90 8.00 -10.85
CA SER A 152 0.85 8.98 -11.13
C SER A 152 0.02 8.52 -12.33
N ILE A 153 -1.29 8.73 -12.25
CA ILE A 153 -2.24 8.52 -13.34
C ILE A 153 -2.92 9.85 -13.65
N ASP A 154 -3.30 10.05 -14.90
CA ASP A 154 -4.00 11.26 -15.38
C ASP A 154 -5.49 11.29 -14.94
#